data_AF-A0A932V447-F1
#
_entry.id   AF-A0A932V447-F1
#
_cell.length_a   1.000
_cell.length_b   1.000
_cell.length_c   1.000
_cell.angle_alpha   90.00
_cell.angle_beta   90.00
_cell.angle_gamma   90.00
#
_symmetry.space_group_name_H-M   'P 1'
#
loop_
_entity.id
_entity.type
_entity.pdbx_description
1 polymer ?
#
loop_
_entity_poly.entity_id
_entity_poly.type
_entity_poly.pdbx_seq_one_letter_code
_entity_poly.pdbx_strand_id
1 'polypeptide(L)'
;MQVQLSEDVVLDSRRALWLPRHKTLVLSDLFFGLGAARRRRPDPMPATPQMEIWERVFSLMDDYAPEQVALLGDLKPSQGTVEGDEAEELRAIFRKLKAGGRRVVQVVGHPERSSGPALDGTGITPVEQHRVGPFTLMHRRRIFVYPRHEPSHGFWINGGVHPLFATPAAGPKSEPDWLRLPAFLYTGFALVMPPFVSYAQGFEVIQPERLPRQAKAWKLLADRLSPLDLGSLPPTPEHLRTLTRPPRKGKEAAKAED
;
A
#
# COMPACT_ATOMS: atom_id res chain seq x y z
N MET A 1 15.77 -4.64 5.24
CA MET A 1 16.77 -3.96 4.39
C MET A 1 16.22 -2.59 3.99
N GLN A 2 17.02 -1.54 4.07
CA GLN A 2 16.59 -0.15 3.85
C GLN A 2 17.23 0.43 2.58
N VAL A 3 16.57 1.38 1.94
CA VAL A 3 17.11 2.19 0.85
C VAL A 3 16.87 3.67 1.16
N GLN A 4 17.93 4.47 1.20
CA GLN A 4 17.83 5.92 1.33
C GLN A 4 17.47 6.54 -0.03
N LEU A 5 16.30 7.15 -0.15
CA LEU A 5 15.89 7.87 -1.37
C LEU A 5 16.44 9.31 -1.39
N SER A 6 16.38 9.97 -0.23
CA SER A 6 16.96 11.29 0.06
C SER A 6 17.24 11.36 1.57
N GLU A 7 17.90 12.40 2.08
CA GLU A 7 18.19 12.55 3.53
C GLU A 7 16.95 12.36 4.43
N ASP A 8 15.77 12.69 3.91
CA ASP A 8 14.51 12.71 4.67
C ASP A 8 13.57 11.56 4.34
N VAL A 9 13.98 10.62 3.48
CA VAL A 9 13.11 9.56 2.98
C VAL A 9 13.85 8.22 2.93
N VAL A 10 13.44 7.28 3.77
CA VAL A 10 13.98 5.92 3.84
C VAL A 10 12.90 4.92 3.51
N LEU A 11 13.13 4.11 2.47
CA LEU A 11 12.28 3.00 2.08
C LEU A 11 12.68 1.75 2.87
N ASP A 12 11.73 1.06 3.49
CA ASP A 12 11.97 -0.18 4.22
C ASP A 12 11.36 -1.38 3.49
N SER A 13 12.12 -2.47 3.38
CA SER A 13 11.67 -3.71 2.73
C SER A 13 10.44 -4.33 3.39
N ARG A 14 10.11 -3.93 4.63
CA ARG A 14 8.86 -4.23 5.32
C ARG A 14 7.64 -3.45 4.79
N ARG A 15 7.74 -2.82 3.61
CA ARG A 15 6.68 -2.02 2.94
C ARG A 15 6.31 -0.74 3.69
N ALA A 16 7.31 -0.13 4.32
CA ALA A 16 7.14 1.08 5.12
C ALA A 16 8.04 2.20 4.62
N LEU A 17 7.66 3.42 4.96
CA LEU A 17 8.47 4.61 4.74
C LEU A 17 8.83 5.21 6.10
N TRP A 18 10.09 5.53 6.28
CA TRP A 18 10.57 6.26 7.45
C TRP A 18 11.01 7.67 7.04
N LEU A 19 10.45 8.68 7.73
CA LEU A 19 10.80 10.09 7.58
C LEU A 19 11.61 10.52 8.81
N PRO A 20 12.95 10.35 8.81
CA PRO A 20 13.78 10.48 10.01
C PRO A 20 13.70 11.86 10.67
N ARG A 21 13.80 12.95 9.90
CA ARG A 21 13.71 14.33 10.44
C ARG A 21 12.38 14.64 11.14
N HIS A 22 11.33 13.91 10.79
CA HIS A 22 9.99 14.11 11.33
C HIS A 22 9.55 12.97 12.25
N LYS A 23 10.46 12.02 12.54
CA LYS A 23 10.20 10.79 13.31
C LYS A 23 8.86 10.14 12.97
N THR A 24 8.55 10.08 11.67
CA THR A 24 7.25 9.65 11.17
C THR A 24 7.39 8.35 10.39
N LEU A 25 6.70 7.31 10.87
CA LEU A 25 6.52 6.04 10.16
C LEU A 25 5.26 6.13 9.31
N VAL A 26 5.38 5.91 8.00
CA VAL A 26 4.24 5.92 7.07
C VAL A 26 4.00 4.52 6.53
N LEU A 27 2.76 4.06 6.63
CA LEU A 27 2.29 2.76 6.17
C LEU A 27 1.07 2.97 5.27
N SER A 28 0.91 2.17 4.22
CA SER A 28 -0.21 2.28 3.27
C SER A 28 -1.01 0.99 3.21
N ASP A 29 -2.34 1.09 3.08
CA ASP A 29 -3.19 -0.06 2.73
C ASP A 29 -3.00 -1.29 3.65
N LEU A 30 -3.23 -1.12 4.96
CA LEU A 30 -3.08 -2.20 5.95
C LEU A 30 -4.19 -3.26 5.91
N PHE A 31 -5.39 -2.92 5.41
CA PHE A 31 -6.51 -3.87 5.20
C PHE A 31 -6.74 -4.91 6.33
N PHE A 32 -7.10 -4.47 7.52
CA PHE A 32 -7.52 -5.35 8.63
C PHE A 32 -8.67 -6.28 8.25
N GLY A 33 -8.65 -7.52 8.76
CA GLY A 33 -9.75 -8.49 8.66
C GLY A 33 -9.88 -9.22 7.31
N LEU A 34 -9.31 -8.70 6.23
CA LEU A 34 -9.38 -9.32 4.89
C LEU A 34 -8.67 -10.67 4.82
N GLY A 35 -7.59 -10.88 5.59
CA GLY A 35 -6.87 -12.16 5.61
C GLY A 35 -7.76 -13.33 6.06
N ALA A 36 -8.62 -13.12 7.07
CA ALA A 36 -9.55 -14.15 7.55
C ALA A 36 -10.72 -14.38 6.58
N ALA A 37 -11.29 -13.30 6.02
CA ALA A 37 -12.37 -13.40 5.04
C ALA A 37 -11.91 -14.00 3.69
N ARG A 38 -10.67 -13.73 3.26
CA ARG A 38 -10.07 -14.35 2.06
C ARG A 38 -9.65 -15.79 2.28
N ARG A 39 -9.22 -16.21 3.48
CA ARG A 39 -9.02 -17.64 3.81
C ARG A 39 -10.28 -18.49 3.61
N ARG A 40 -11.47 -17.88 3.73
CA ARG A 40 -12.77 -18.53 3.46
C ARG A 40 -13.12 -18.59 1.97
N ARG A 41 -12.36 -17.91 1.09
CA ARG A 41 -12.50 -18.00 -0.36
C ARG A 41 -11.35 -18.85 -0.92
N PRO A 42 -11.59 -19.70 -1.92
CA PRO A 42 -10.56 -20.58 -2.50
C PRO A 42 -9.55 -19.85 -3.41
N ASP A 43 -9.28 -18.56 -3.17
CA ASP A 43 -8.32 -17.78 -3.96
C ASP A 43 -6.90 -18.31 -3.68
N PRO A 44 -6.14 -18.78 -4.67
CA PRO A 44 -4.83 -19.41 -4.48
C PRO A 44 -3.73 -18.38 -4.22
N MET A 45 -3.93 -17.53 -3.22
CA MET A 45 -2.92 -16.62 -2.73
C MET A 45 -2.21 -17.23 -1.53
N PRO A 46 -0.88 -17.08 -1.42
CA PRO A 46 -0.18 -17.48 -0.20
C PRO A 46 -0.82 -16.78 1.00
N ALA A 47 -1.34 -17.55 1.94
CA ALA A 47 -1.92 -17.00 3.16
C ALA A 47 -0.79 -16.32 3.94
N THR A 48 -0.84 -15.00 4.06
CA THR A 48 -0.03 -14.26 5.03
C THR A 48 -0.89 -14.08 6.30
N PRO A 49 -0.57 -14.75 7.42
CA PRO A 49 -1.28 -14.58 8.69
C PRO A 49 -1.41 -13.12 9.13
N GLN A 50 -2.52 -12.78 9.82
CA GLN A 50 -2.75 -11.44 10.37
C GLN A 50 -1.73 -11.09 11.48
N MET A 51 -1.24 -12.11 12.20
CA MET A 51 -0.19 -11.95 13.21
C MET A 51 1.11 -11.41 12.59
N GLU A 52 1.47 -11.86 11.39
CA GLU A 52 2.67 -11.39 10.68
C GLU A 52 2.58 -9.91 10.27
N ILE A 53 1.37 -9.37 10.08
CA ILE A 53 1.17 -7.93 9.79
C ILE A 53 1.55 -7.12 11.02
N TRP A 54 1.06 -7.51 12.21
CA TRP A 54 1.30 -6.76 13.45
C TRP A 54 2.71 -6.90 13.97
N GLU A 55 3.29 -8.10 13.88
CA GLU A 55 4.71 -8.30 14.16
C GLU A 55 5.59 -7.40 13.28
N ARG A 56 5.24 -7.27 11.99
CA ARG A 56 5.96 -6.35 11.10
C ARG A 56 5.76 -4.89 11.49
N VAL A 57 4.55 -4.46 11.85
CA VAL A 57 4.31 -3.08 12.33
C VAL A 57 5.07 -2.80 13.62
N PHE A 58 5.01 -3.70 14.61
CA PHE A 58 5.68 -3.47 15.89
C PHE A 58 7.20 -3.54 15.76
N SER A 59 7.76 -4.44 14.94
CA SER A 59 9.21 -4.42 14.65
C SER A 59 9.65 -3.08 14.02
N LEU A 60 8.84 -2.50 13.12
CA LEU A 60 9.13 -1.18 12.56
C LEU A 60 9.09 -0.09 13.63
N MET A 61 8.15 -0.18 14.57
CA MET A 61 8.02 0.78 15.66
C MET A 61 9.16 0.66 16.68
N ASP A 62 9.61 -0.56 16.97
CA ASP A 62 10.72 -0.81 17.88
C ASP A 62 12.04 -0.31 17.27
N ASP A 63 12.26 -0.55 15.97
CA ASP A 63 13.46 -0.11 15.26
C ASP A 63 13.54 1.42 15.10
N TYR A 64 12.42 2.07 14.76
CA TYR A 64 12.42 3.51 14.43
C TYR A 64 12.00 4.43 15.58
N ALA A 65 11.35 3.89 16.62
CA ALA A 65 10.77 4.64 17.72
C ALA A 65 10.01 5.91 17.26
N PRO A 66 9.01 5.79 16.36
CA PRO A 66 8.33 6.94 15.78
C PRO A 66 7.66 7.81 16.84
N GLU A 67 7.68 9.13 16.67
CA GLU A 67 6.77 10.03 17.40
C GLU A 67 5.39 10.08 16.73
N GLN A 68 5.34 9.76 15.44
CA GLN A 68 4.10 9.71 14.65
C GLN A 68 4.03 8.47 13.76
N VAL A 69 2.85 7.85 13.71
CA VAL A 69 2.50 6.84 12.71
C VAL A 69 1.40 7.40 11.81
N ALA A 70 1.66 7.45 10.51
CA ALA A 70 0.70 7.86 9.49
C ALA A 70 0.23 6.65 8.68
N LEU A 71 -1.08 6.40 8.68
CA LEU A 71 -1.73 5.31 7.98
C LEU A 71 -2.45 5.85 6.74
N LEU A 72 -1.98 5.50 5.55
CA LEU A 72 -2.54 5.95 4.28
C LEU A 72 -3.63 5.00 3.81
N GLY A 73 -4.86 5.45 3.98
CA GLY A 73 -6.08 4.85 3.45
C GLY A 73 -6.38 3.43 3.89
N ASP A 74 -7.51 2.95 3.36
CA ASP A 74 -8.00 1.57 3.36
C ASP A 74 -7.50 0.65 4.50
N LEU A 75 -7.86 1.03 5.73
CA LEU A 75 -7.68 0.18 6.91
C LEU A 75 -8.58 -1.06 6.89
N LYS A 76 -9.70 -1.07 6.15
CA LYS A 76 -10.61 -2.22 5.99
C LYS A 76 -11.28 -2.17 4.60
N PRO A 77 -11.74 -3.32 4.04
CA PRO A 77 -12.50 -3.36 2.78
C PRO A 77 -13.84 -2.61 2.85
N SER A 78 -14.43 -2.51 4.04
CA SER A 78 -15.55 -1.65 4.41
C SER A 78 -15.27 -1.11 5.81
N GLN A 79 -15.55 0.17 6.07
CA GLN A 79 -15.49 0.70 7.44
C GLN A 79 -16.81 0.52 8.21
N GLY A 80 -17.72 -0.31 7.68
CA GLY A 80 -18.94 -0.80 8.32
C GLY A 80 -18.80 -2.19 8.97
N THR A 81 -19.85 -2.59 9.68
CA THR A 81 -20.00 -3.72 10.64
C THR A 81 -18.71 -4.46 10.99
N VAL A 82 -18.07 -3.97 12.05
CA VAL A 82 -17.13 -4.74 12.84
C VAL A 82 -17.90 -5.19 14.08
N GLU A 83 -18.21 -6.48 14.19
CA GLU A 83 -18.97 -7.03 15.31
C GLU A 83 -18.07 -7.90 16.19
N GLY A 84 -18.29 -7.82 17.51
CA GLY A 84 -17.58 -8.64 18.50
C GLY A 84 -16.06 -8.43 18.51
N ASP A 85 -15.33 -9.55 18.53
CA ASP A 85 -13.88 -9.65 18.78
C ASP A 85 -13.02 -8.80 17.82
N GLU A 86 -13.47 -8.59 16.58
CA GLU A 86 -12.70 -7.85 15.57
C GLU A 86 -12.63 -6.33 15.88
N ALA A 87 -13.65 -5.77 16.55
CA ALA A 87 -13.66 -4.37 16.96
C ALA A 87 -12.74 -4.16 18.17
N GLU A 88 -12.74 -5.13 19.09
CA GLU A 88 -11.87 -5.12 20.25
C GLU A 88 -10.40 -5.30 19.87
N GLU A 89 -10.09 -6.21 18.93
CA GLU A 89 -8.75 -6.39 18.40
C GLU A 89 -8.23 -5.06 17.82
N LEU A 90 -9.02 -4.42 16.95
CA LEU A 90 -8.65 -3.16 16.32
C LEU A 90 -8.44 -2.03 17.35
N ARG A 91 -9.31 -1.93 18.37
CA ARG A 91 -9.11 -0.98 19.47
C ARG A 91 -7.82 -1.28 20.24
N ALA A 92 -7.54 -2.54 20.54
CA ALA A 92 -6.32 -2.95 21.25
C ALA A 92 -5.05 -2.58 20.47
N ILE A 93 -5.08 -2.82 19.16
CA ILE A 93 -4.04 -2.40 18.22
C ILE A 93 -3.85 -0.89 18.26
N PHE A 94 -4.91 -0.10 18.14
CA PHE A 94 -4.80 1.36 18.16
C PHE A 94 -4.32 1.90 19.49
N ARG A 95 -4.66 1.24 20.61
CA ARG A 95 -4.05 1.53 21.91
C ARG A 95 -2.54 1.31 21.88
N LYS A 96 -2.06 0.21 21.29
CA LYS A 96 -0.62 -0.07 21.12
C LYS A 96 0.07 0.94 20.20
N LEU A 97 -0.55 1.32 19.08
CA LEU A 97 -0.02 2.34 18.17
C LEU A 97 0.17 3.69 18.86
N LYS A 98 -0.79 4.10 19.70
CA LYS A 98 -0.75 5.36 20.47
C LYS A 98 0.05 5.29 21.77
N ALA A 99 0.55 4.12 22.17
CA ALA A 99 1.27 3.96 23.43
C ALA A 99 2.47 4.92 23.50
N GLY A 100 2.85 5.36 24.71
CA GLY A 100 3.98 6.29 24.89
C GLY A 100 3.76 7.68 24.31
N GLY A 101 2.51 8.13 24.10
CA GLY A 101 2.19 9.47 23.60
C GLY A 101 2.32 9.64 22.08
N ARG A 102 2.50 8.53 21.34
CA ARG A 102 2.61 8.54 19.88
C ARG A 102 1.37 9.09 19.20
N ARG A 103 1.58 10.01 18.25
CA ARG A 103 0.51 10.51 17.39
C ARG A 103 0.19 9.48 16.31
N VAL A 104 -1.08 9.13 16.15
CA VAL A 104 -1.53 8.27 15.05
C VAL A 104 -2.47 9.08 14.16
N VAL A 105 -2.12 9.18 12.87
CA VAL A 105 -2.93 9.89 11.87
C VAL A 105 -3.39 8.90 10.82
N GLN A 106 -4.69 8.88 10.55
CA GLN A 106 -5.24 8.14 9.41
C GLN A 106 -5.59 9.13 8.31
N VAL A 107 -5.01 8.93 7.13
CA VAL A 107 -5.45 9.61 5.92
C VAL A 107 -6.54 8.77 5.27
N VAL A 108 -7.69 9.38 4.96
CA VAL A 108 -8.86 8.64 4.46
C VAL A 108 -8.61 8.13 3.03
N GLY A 109 -8.93 6.86 2.80
CA GLY A 109 -8.78 6.25 1.47
C GLY A 109 -9.98 6.43 0.55
N HIS A 110 -11.16 6.54 1.14
CA HIS A 110 -12.42 6.79 0.46
C HIS A 110 -13.33 7.59 1.40
N PRO A 111 -13.99 8.68 0.96
CA PRO A 111 -14.78 9.53 1.86
C PRO A 111 -15.82 8.77 2.69
N GLU A 112 -16.48 7.75 2.11
CA GLU A 112 -17.46 6.90 2.84
C GLU A 112 -16.81 6.00 3.92
N ARG A 113 -15.48 6.05 4.05
CA ARG A 113 -14.65 5.34 5.02
C ARG A 113 -13.94 6.31 5.97
N SER A 114 -14.50 7.50 6.18
CA SER A 114 -14.02 8.48 7.16
C SER A 114 -14.60 8.28 8.55
N SER A 115 -15.59 7.39 8.71
CA SER A 115 -16.27 7.08 9.97
C SER A 115 -16.80 5.64 9.95
N GLY A 116 -17.16 5.13 11.13
CA GLY A 116 -17.81 3.84 11.30
C GLY A 116 -17.20 2.99 12.42
N PRO A 117 -17.77 1.80 12.71
CA PRO A 117 -17.41 0.99 13.87
C PRO A 117 -15.92 0.62 13.97
N ALA A 118 -15.21 0.61 12.84
CA ALA A 118 -13.77 0.38 12.80
C ALA A 118 -12.94 1.51 13.44
N LEU A 119 -13.49 2.73 13.49
CA LEU A 119 -12.84 3.91 14.04
C LEU A 119 -13.43 4.35 15.38
N ASP A 120 -14.67 3.95 15.67
CA ASP A 120 -15.35 4.30 16.91
C ASP A 120 -14.61 3.76 18.15
N GLY A 121 -14.31 4.66 19.08
CA GLY A 121 -13.54 4.36 20.29
C GLY A 121 -12.03 4.23 20.09
N THR A 122 -11.52 4.38 18.86
CA THR A 122 -10.06 4.43 18.59
C THR A 122 -9.46 5.79 18.92
N GLY A 123 -10.27 6.85 19.01
CA GLY A 123 -9.81 8.23 19.23
C GLY A 123 -9.03 8.82 18.05
N ILE A 124 -9.19 8.26 16.85
CA ILE A 124 -8.57 8.74 15.62
C ILE A 124 -9.65 9.34 14.73
N THR A 125 -9.41 10.56 14.28
CA THR A 125 -10.25 11.24 13.29
C THR A 125 -9.51 11.21 11.95
N PRO A 126 -10.05 10.54 10.91
CA PRO A 126 -9.42 10.53 9.60
C PRO A 126 -9.37 11.93 8.99
N VAL A 127 -8.31 12.21 8.24
CA VAL A 127 -8.12 13.46 7.51
C VAL A 127 -8.00 13.18 6.01
N GLU A 128 -8.32 14.15 5.15
CA GLU A 128 -8.19 13.99 3.69
C GLU A 128 -6.74 13.91 3.23
N GLN A 129 -5.88 14.68 3.90
CA GLN A 129 -4.45 14.71 3.68
C GLN A 129 -3.75 15.11 4.99
N HIS A 130 -2.49 14.72 5.14
CA HIS A 130 -1.70 15.07 6.31
C HIS A 130 -0.35 15.66 5.90
N ARG A 131 0.04 16.78 6.51
CA ARG A 131 1.31 17.43 6.20
C ARG A 131 2.37 17.06 7.24
N VAL A 132 3.54 16.67 6.75
CA VAL A 132 4.72 16.34 7.56
C VAL A 132 5.90 17.06 6.93
N GLY A 133 6.22 18.25 7.43
CA GLY A 133 7.25 19.11 6.83
C GLY A 133 6.98 19.43 5.35
N PRO A 134 7.89 19.06 4.41
CA PRO A 134 7.70 19.25 2.97
C PRO A 134 6.82 18.17 2.32
N PHE A 135 6.43 17.14 3.08
CA PHE A 135 5.68 16.01 2.57
C PHE A 135 4.17 16.20 2.79
N THR A 136 3.38 15.91 1.77
CA THR A 136 1.93 15.79 1.91
C THR A 136 1.50 14.36 1.64
N LEU A 137 0.91 13.75 2.66
CA LEU A 137 0.50 12.36 2.70
C LEU A 137 -0.95 12.27 2.24
N MET A 138 -1.22 11.41 1.26
CA MET A 138 -2.55 11.21 0.68
C MET A 138 -2.82 9.76 0.28
N HIS A 139 -4.07 9.47 -0.07
CA HIS A 139 -4.48 8.19 -0.62
C HIS A 139 -5.33 8.38 -1.87
N ARG A 140 -4.78 8.01 -3.03
CA ARG A 140 -5.45 8.13 -4.32
C ARG A 140 -5.16 6.90 -5.16
N ARG A 141 -6.20 6.37 -5.81
CA ARG A 141 -6.11 5.19 -6.70
C ARG A 141 -5.55 5.51 -8.09
N ARG A 142 -5.25 6.78 -8.35
CA ARG A 142 -4.65 7.25 -9.61
C ARG A 142 -3.43 8.09 -9.27
N ILE A 143 -2.39 7.94 -10.08
CA ILE A 143 -1.16 8.74 -10.05
C ILE A 143 -1.12 9.68 -11.26
N PHE A 144 -0.17 10.62 -11.27
CA PHE A 144 0.02 11.69 -12.28
C PHE A 144 -1.06 12.77 -12.34
N VAL A 145 -2.15 12.62 -11.58
CA VAL A 145 -3.14 13.66 -11.34
C VAL A 145 -3.11 13.99 -9.85
N TYR A 146 -2.19 14.88 -9.48
CA TYR A 146 -2.11 15.43 -8.13
C TYR A 146 -2.62 16.87 -8.14
N PRO A 147 -3.29 17.32 -7.06
CA PRO A 147 -3.54 18.73 -6.87
C PRO A 147 -2.22 19.51 -6.99
N ARG A 148 -2.29 20.76 -7.46
CA ARG A 148 -1.12 21.65 -7.39
C ARG A 148 -0.67 21.70 -5.93
N HIS A 149 0.58 21.36 -5.69
CA HIS A 149 1.13 21.42 -4.35
C HIS A 149 1.33 22.89 -3.97
N GLU A 150 0.92 23.28 -2.76
CA GLU A 150 1.17 24.61 -2.20
C GLU A 150 1.96 24.45 -0.89
N PRO A 151 3.23 24.90 -0.81
CA PRO A 151 4.01 25.57 -1.85
C PRO A 151 4.37 24.64 -3.02
N SER A 152 4.67 25.22 -4.18
CA SER A 152 4.90 24.54 -5.47
C SER A 152 5.99 23.44 -5.48
N HIS A 153 6.82 23.38 -4.44
CA HIS A 153 7.95 22.47 -4.32
C HIS A 153 7.72 21.31 -3.35
N GLY A 154 6.49 21.10 -2.86
CA GLY A 154 6.24 20.00 -1.93
C GLY A 154 6.15 18.64 -2.61
N PHE A 155 6.24 17.61 -1.79
CA PHE A 155 6.44 16.24 -2.22
C PHE A 155 5.30 15.34 -1.76
N TRP A 156 4.66 14.64 -2.69
CA TRP A 156 3.54 13.76 -2.34
C TRP A 156 4.01 12.40 -1.87
N ILE A 157 3.40 11.87 -0.81
CA ILE A 157 3.52 10.46 -0.43
C ILE A 157 2.12 9.85 -0.56
N ASN A 158 1.94 8.93 -1.51
CA ASN A 158 0.63 8.45 -1.91
C ASN A 158 0.45 6.95 -1.70
N GLY A 159 -0.65 6.56 -1.05
CA GLY A 159 -1.15 5.19 -0.99
C GLY A 159 -2.13 4.83 -2.12
N GLY A 160 -2.67 3.61 -2.09
CA GLY A 160 -3.88 3.24 -2.82
C GLY A 160 -3.75 2.83 -4.29
N VAL A 161 -2.65 3.16 -4.97
CA VAL A 161 -2.40 2.71 -6.37
C VAL A 161 -1.91 1.26 -6.44
N HIS A 162 -1.14 0.85 -5.43
CA HIS A 162 -0.46 -0.45 -5.35
C HIS A 162 0.46 -0.71 -6.55
N PRO A 163 1.58 0.03 -6.69
CA PRO A 163 2.49 -0.14 -7.83
C PRO A 163 2.95 -1.59 -7.96
N LEU A 164 2.72 -2.16 -9.14
CA LEU A 164 3.02 -3.56 -9.47
C LEU A 164 3.76 -3.59 -10.80
N PHE A 165 4.93 -4.24 -10.85
CA PHE A 165 5.74 -4.36 -12.06
C PHE A 165 5.87 -5.82 -12.47
N ALA A 166 5.76 -6.11 -13.77
CA ALA A 166 6.09 -7.41 -14.31
C ALA A 166 7.58 -7.45 -14.64
N THR A 167 8.30 -8.44 -14.09
CA THR A 167 9.74 -8.63 -14.30
C THR A 167 10.01 -10.03 -14.80
N PRO A 168 10.83 -10.20 -15.86
CA PRO A 168 11.31 -11.52 -16.25
C PRO A 168 12.10 -12.17 -15.12
N ALA A 169 11.93 -13.47 -14.95
CA ALA A 169 12.69 -14.35 -14.08
C ALA A 169 13.27 -15.48 -14.92
N ALA A 170 14.45 -15.97 -14.53
CA ALA A 170 15.07 -17.12 -15.17
C ALA A 170 14.21 -18.35 -14.85
N GLY A 171 13.49 -18.85 -15.87
CA GLY A 171 12.72 -20.08 -15.79
C GLY A 171 13.53 -21.28 -16.26
N PRO A 172 13.11 -22.51 -15.94
CA PRO A 172 13.74 -23.74 -16.43
C PRO A 172 13.51 -24.00 -17.94
N LYS A 173 12.62 -23.24 -18.59
CA LYS A 173 12.32 -23.31 -20.03
C LYS A 173 13.03 -22.19 -20.79
N SER A 174 13.13 -22.33 -22.12
CA SER A 174 13.68 -21.32 -23.04
C SER A 174 12.91 -20.00 -23.09
N GLU A 175 11.70 -19.96 -22.53
CA GLU A 175 10.92 -18.73 -22.35
C GLU A 175 11.09 -18.18 -20.92
N PRO A 176 11.28 -16.86 -20.75
CA PRO A 176 11.40 -16.26 -19.43
C PRO A 176 10.10 -16.44 -18.65
N ASP A 177 10.20 -16.92 -17.41
CA ASP A 177 9.10 -16.86 -16.47
C ASP A 177 8.87 -15.40 -16.05
N TRP A 178 7.71 -15.07 -15.51
CA TRP A 178 7.39 -13.68 -15.14
C TRP A 178 6.86 -13.58 -13.71
N LEU A 179 7.43 -12.64 -12.97
CA LEU A 179 6.98 -12.29 -11.63
C LEU A 179 6.34 -10.92 -11.63
N ARG A 180 5.20 -10.80 -10.94
CA ARG A 180 4.59 -9.51 -10.61
C ARG A 180 5.06 -9.11 -9.22
N LEU A 181 5.83 -8.03 -9.14
CA LEU A 181 6.45 -7.58 -7.90
C LEU A 181 5.91 -6.22 -7.49
N PRO A 182 5.43 -6.07 -6.24
CA PRO A 182 5.05 -4.77 -5.72
C PRO A 182 6.29 -3.88 -5.57
N ALA A 183 6.12 -2.57 -5.68
CA ALA A 183 7.24 -1.65 -5.62
C ALA A 183 6.88 -0.34 -4.93
N PHE A 184 7.91 0.33 -4.42
CA PHE A 184 7.88 1.78 -4.27
C PHE A 184 8.11 2.42 -5.63
N LEU A 185 7.34 3.44 -5.97
CA LEU A 185 7.47 4.17 -7.23
C LEU A 185 7.65 5.66 -6.97
N TYR A 186 8.83 6.18 -7.28
CA TYR A 186 9.11 7.61 -7.30
C TYR A 186 8.87 8.16 -8.71
N THR A 187 8.12 9.26 -8.83
CA THR A 187 7.74 9.86 -10.13
C THR A 187 8.49 11.15 -10.46
N GLY A 188 9.35 11.64 -9.56
CA GLY A 188 9.93 12.98 -9.63
C GLY A 188 9.39 13.94 -8.55
N PHE A 189 8.10 13.85 -8.26
CA PHE A 189 7.39 14.75 -7.34
C PHE A 189 6.46 14.03 -6.36
N ALA A 190 6.30 12.71 -6.54
CA ALA A 190 5.56 11.85 -5.63
C ALA A 190 6.33 10.55 -5.38
N LEU A 191 6.18 10.00 -4.18
CA LEU A 191 6.49 8.62 -3.86
C LEU A 191 5.18 7.86 -3.66
N VAL A 192 4.98 6.82 -4.46
CA VAL A 192 3.82 5.94 -4.37
C VAL A 192 4.21 4.69 -3.60
N MET A 193 3.47 4.45 -2.53
CA MET A 193 3.71 3.37 -1.59
C MET A 193 3.16 2.03 -2.12
N PRO A 194 3.88 0.91 -1.95
CA PRO A 194 3.28 -0.41 -2.08
C PRO A 194 2.28 -0.62 -0.94
N PRO A 195 1.29 -1.52 -1.11
CA PRO A 195 0.43 -1.87 0.00
C PRO A 195 1.23 -2.63 1.05
N PHE A 196 0.94 -2.35 2.32
CA PHE A 196 1.60 -2.99 3.44
C PHE A 196 1.29 -4.48 3.47
N VAL A 197 0.06 -4.87 3.11
CA VAL A 197 -0.30 -6.28 2.97
C VAL A 197 0.21 -6.86 1.66
N SER A 198 0.81 -8.05 1.74
CA SER A 198 1.35 -8.80 0.59
C SER A 198 0.28 -9.20 -0.42
N TYR A 199 -0.97 -9.35 0.03
CA TYR A 199 -2.06 -9.87 -0.78
C TYR A 199 -2.84 -8.78 -1.55
N ALA A 200 -2.63 -7.51 -1.23
CA ALA A 200 -3.17 -6.43 -2.03
C ALA A 200 -2.19 -6.25 -3.21
N GLN A 201 -2.71 -6.45 -4.41
CA GLN A 201 -1.95 -6.26 -5.63
C GLN A 201 -2.66 -5.21 -6.47
N GLY A 202 -1.88 -4.38 -7.17
CA GLY A 202 -2.41 -3.45 -8.15
C GLY A 202 -3.21 -4.20 -9.21
N PHE A 203 -4.38 -3.66 -9.58
CA PHE A 203 -5.23 -4.27 -10.61
C PHE A 203 -4.57 -4.23 -12.00
N GLU A 204 -3.68 -3.28 -12.21
CA GLU A 204 -2.94 -3.07 -13.45
C GLU A 204 -1.44 -3.05 -13.16
N VAL A 205 -0.67 -3.70 -14.03
CA VAL A 205 0.80 -3.62 -14.01
C VAL A 205 1.22 -2.26 -14.57
N ILE A 206 2.07 -1.56 -13.83
CA ILE A 206 2.66 -0.31 -14.28
C ILE A 206 3.51 -0.58 -15.52
N GLN A 207 3.24 0.18 -16.58
CA GLN A 207 3.98 0.15 -17.83
C GLN A 207 5.15 1.14 -17.74
N PRO A 208 6.41 0.67 -17.64
CA PRO A 208 7.58 1.54 -17.47
C PRO A 208 7.70 2.62 -18.54
N GLU A 209 7.33 2.31 -19.78
CA GLU A 209 7.36 3.21 -20.94
C GLU A 209 6.40 4.41 -20.82
N ARG A 210 5.42 4.34 -19.92
CA ARG A 210 4.47 5.44 -19.64
C ARG A 210 4.89 6.31 -18.46
N LEU A 211 5.99 5.98 -17.77
CA LEU A 211 6.47 6.73 -16.62
C LEU A 211 7.30 7.95 -17.07
N PRO A 212 7.34 9.03 -16.27
CA PRO A 212 8.28 10.12 -16.48
C PRO A 212 9.73 9.62 -16.54
N ARG A 213 10.59 10.27 -17.32
CA ARG A 213 12.00 9.87 -17.47
C ARG A 213 12.78 9.80 -16.16
N GLN A 214 12.44 10.66 -15.20
CA GLN A 214 13.05 10.71 -13.88
C GLN A 214 12.48 9.68 -12.88
N ALA A 215 11.50 8.87 -13.29
CA ALA A 215 10.90 7.90 -12.41
C ALA A 215 11.93 6.85 -11.98
N LYS A 216 11.78 6.38 -10.74
CA LYS A 216 12.59 5.30 -10.16
C LYS A 216 11.66 4.36 -9.43
N ALA A 217 11.95 3.07 -9.47
CA ALA A 217 11.18 2.09 -8.72
C ALA A 217 12.09 1.15 -7.94
N TRP A 218 11.61 0.69 -6.79
CA TRP A 218 12.27 -0.33 -5.99
C TRP A 218 11.32 -1.49 -5.75
N LYS A 219 11.63 -2.63 -6.36
CA LYS A 219 10.83 -3.85 -6.27
C LYS A 219 11.05 -4.54 -4.94
N LEU A 220 9.97 -5.15 -4.46
CA LEU A 220 9.94 -5.94 -3.24
C LEU A 220 9.82 -7.42 -3.60
N LEU A 221 10.78 -8.22 -3.14
CA LEU A 221 10.74 -9.67 -3.20
C LEU A 221 11.18 -10.23 -1.85
N ALA A 222 10.26 -10.92 -1.17
CA ALA A 222 10.43 -11.33 0.22
C ALA A 222 10.83 -10.14 1.12
N ASP A 223 11.98 -10.24 1.79
CA ASP A 223 12.56 -9.22 2.67
C ASP A 223 13.54 -8.28 1.96
N ARG A 224 13.66 -8.37 0.63
CA ARG A 224 14.59 -7.59 -0.18
C ARG A 224 13.89 -6.45 -0.90
N LEU A 225 14.53 -5.28 -0.83
CA LEU A 225 14.19 -4.09 -1.59
C LEU A 225 15.34 -3.80 -2.57
N SER A 226 15.06 -3.83 -3.87
CA SER A 226 16.10 -3.63 -4.89
C SER A 226 15.65 -2.67 -5.99
N PRO A 227 16.54 -1.84 -6.53
CA PRO A 227 16.20 -0.95 -7.63
C PRO A 227 15.74 -1.75 -8.85
N LEU A 228 14.79 -1.18 -9.58
CA LEU A 228 14.30 -1.70 -10.84
C LEU A 228 14.80 -0.78 -11.95
N ASP A 229 15.55 -1.34 -12.90
CA ASP A 229 15.98 -0.60 -14.09
C ASP A 229 14.81 -0.48 -15.06
N LEU A 230 14.05 0.61 -14.92
CA LEU A 230 12.85 0.87 -15.71
C LEU A 230 13.13 0.98 -17.22
N GLY A 231 14.35 1.38 -17.61
CA GLY A 231 14.72 1.59 -19.00
C GLY A 231 15.07 0.29 -19.74
N SER A 232 15.51 -0.74 -19.01
CA SER A 232 15.84 -2.05 -19.59
C SER A 232 14.71 -3.07 -19.46
N LEU A 233 13.61 -2.72 -18.79
CA LEU A 233 12.48 -3.64 -18.67
C LEU A 233 11.84 -3.89 -20.04
N PRO A 234 11.68 -5.16 -20.45
CA PRO A 234 10.94 -5.49 -21.65
C PRO A 234 9.46 -5.11 -21.50
N PRO A 235 8.75 -4.85 -22.62
CA PRO A 235 7.32 -4.59 -22.60
C PRO A 235 6.57 -5.69 -21.85
N THR A 236 5.64 -5.30 -20.98
CA THR A 236 4.84 -6.26 -20.22
C THR A 236 3.93 -7.06 -21.17
N PRO A 237 4.00 -8.41 -21.16
CA PRO A 237 3.11 -9.27 -21.95
C PRO A 237 1.65 -8.95 -21.68
N GLU A 238 0.81 -8.99 -22.72
CA GLU A 238 -0.58 -8.56 -22.64
C GLU A 238 -1.38 -9.28 -21.54
N HIS A 239 -1.23 -10.60 -21.44
CA HIS A 239 -1.88 -11.43 -20.42
C HIS A 239 -1.43 -11.11 -18.98
N LEU A 240 -0.32 -10.38 -18.81
CA LEU A 240 0.17 -9.94 -17.51
C LEU A 240 -0.26 -8.52 -17.13
N ARG A 241 -0.76 -7.72 -18.07
CA ARG A 241 -1.06 -6.29 -17.85
C ARG A 241 -2.14 -6.05 -16.82
N THR A 242 -3.10 -6.96 -16.69
CA THR A 242 -4.19 -6.85 -15.72
C THR A 242 -4.26 -8.11 -14.87
N LEU A 243 -4.62 -7.92 -13.60
CA LEU A 243 -5.11 -9.02 -12.77
C LEU A 243 -6.57 -9.20 -13.13
N THR A 244 -6.88 -10.11 -14.05
CA THR A 244 -8.26 -10.49 -14.34
C THR A 244 -8.90 -10.93 -13.03
N ARG A 245 -9.76 -10.10 -12.45
CA ARG A 245 -10.68 -10.57 -11.42
C ARG A 245 -11.49 -11.66 -12.12
N PRO A 246 -11.56 -12.91 -11.62
CA PRO A 246 -12.47 -13.86 -12.21
C PRO A 246 -13.85 -13.19 -12.26
N PRO A 247 -14.57 -13.29 -13.39
CA PRO A 247 -15.90 -12.71 -13.48
C PRO A 247 -16.70 -13.18 -12.26
N ARG A 248 -17.45 -12.26 -11.64
CA ARG A 248 -18.43 -12.65 -10.61
C ARG A 248 -19.33 -13.67 -11.30
N LYS A 249 -19.21 -14.96 -10.94
CA LYS A 249 -20.21 -15.96 -11.34
C LYS A 249 -21.57 -15.41 -10.90
N GLY A 250 -22.44 -15.17 -11.88
CA GLY A 250 -23.81 -14.69 -11.67
C GLY A 250 -24.01 -13.20 -11.96
N LYS A 251 -23.92 -12.79 -13.23
CA LYS A 251 -24.83 -11.80 -13.87
C LYS A 251 -24.61 -11.69 -15.38
N GLU A 252 -24.51 -12.81 -16.08
CA GLU A 252 -24.66 -12.88 -17.56
C GLU A 252 -25.47 -14.11 -17.92
N ALA A 253 -26.71 -14.15 -17.42
CA ALA A 253 -27.76 -15.05 -17.89
C ALA A 253 -29.10 -14.34 -17.73
N ALA A 254 -29.25 -13.22 -18.43
CA ALA A 254 -30.51 -12.52 -18.65
C ALA A 254 -30.27 -11.40 -19.67
N LYS A 255 -30.03 -11.78 -20.94
CA LYS A 255 -30.23 -10.96 -22.15
C LYS A 255 -29.85 -11.79 -23.37
N ALA A 256 -30.65 -12.82 -23.62
CA ALA A 256 -30.74 -13.53 -24.88
C ALA A 256 -32.08 -14.27 -24.88
N GLU A 257 -33.16 -13.50 -24.92
CA GLU A 257 -34.51 -13.90 -25.31
C GLU A 257 -35.29 -12.61 -25.53
N ASP A 258 -35.16 -12.08 -26.75
CA ASP A 258 -36.20 -11.43 -27.55
C ASP A 258 -35.75 -11.48 -29.02
#